data_AF-A0A8B4I8S2-F1
#
_entry.id   AF-A0A8B4I8S2-F1
#
_cell.length_a   1.000
_cell.length_b   1.000
_cell.length_c   1.000
_cell.angle_alpha   90.00
_cell.angle_beta   90.00
_cell.angle_gamma   90.00
#
_symmetry.space_group_name_H-M   'P 1'
#
loop_
_entity.id
_entity.type
_entity.pdbx_description
1 polymer ?
#
loop_
_entity_poly.entity_id
_entity_poly.type
_entity_poly.pdbx_seq_one_letter_code
_entity_poly.pdbx_strand_id
1 'polypeptide(L)'
;MHFFGFGLDPYSMLVPFLIFAIGISHGVQKINGIALQSSEADNALTAARRTFRQLFLPGMIAILADAVGFITLLIIDIGVIRELAIGASIGVAVIVFTNLILLPVAISYVGISKRAIAKSKKDAHREHPFWRLLSKFASPKVAPVSVLLALIAFGGGLWYSQNLKIGDLDQGAPELRPDSRYNKDNNFIISNYSTSSDVLVVMVKTKAEGCSRYEAMAPIDN
;
A
#
# COMPACT_ATOMS: atom_id res chain seq x y z
N MET A 1 5.65 16.88 -3.55
CA MET A 1 6.79 16.39 -2.75
C MET A 1 7.95 17.39 -2.79
N HIS A 2 8.47 17.76 -3.97
CA HIS A 2 9.55 18.77 -4.08
C HIS A 2 9.22 20.15 -3.46
N PHE A 3 7.96 20.59 -3.54
CA PHE A 3 7.54 21.89 -2.96
C PHE A 3 7.50 21.90 -1.42
N PHE A 4 7.49 20.74 -0.77
CA PHE A 4 7.44 20.59 0.68
C PHE A 4 8.79 20.18 1.29
N GLY A 5 9.87 20.16 0.49
CA GLY A 5 11.22 19.88 0.98
C GLY A 5 11.50 18.41 1.30
N PHE A 6 10.62 17.47 0.94
CA PHE A 6 10.86 16.05 1.13
C PHE A 6 11.82 15.50 0.06
N GLY A 7 12.87 14.81 0.50
CA GLY A 7 13.81 14.11 -0.37
C GLY A 7 13.16 12.94 -1.09
N LEU A 8 13.71 12.53 -2.23
CA LEU A 8 13.31 11.29 -2.90
C LEU A 8 14.03 10.13 -2.23
N ASP A 9 13.39 9.55 -1.21
CA ASP A 9 13.84 8.31 -0.59
C ASP A 9 13.34 7.10 -1.44
N PRO A 10 14.11 6.02 -1.64
CA PRO A 10 13.64 4.81 -2.31
C PRO A 10 12.26 4.31 -1.88
N TYR A 11 11.90 4.46 -0.59
CA TYR A 11 10.57 4.09 -0.10
C TYR A 11 9.46 5.04 -0.59
N SER A 12 9.78 6.32 -0.83
CA SER A 12 8.84 7.30 -1.38
C SER A 12 8.44 7.00 -2.83
N MET A 13 9.22 6.21 -3.58
CA MET A 13 8.87 5.75 -4.93
C MET A 13 7.66 4.79 -4.94
N LEU A 14 7.33 4.16 -3.82
CA LEU A 14 6.17 3.26 -3.71
C LEU A 14 4.85 4.01 -3.63
N VAL A 15 4.87 5.27 -3.13
CA VAL A 15 3.65 6.07 -2.92
C VAL A 15 2.88 6.32 -4.23
N PRO A 16 3.49 6.82 -5.31
CA PRO A 16 2.76 7.04 -6.56
C PRO A 16 2.15 5.76 -7.13
N PHE A 17 2.85 4.63 -7.01
CA PHE A 17 2.34 3.34 -7.47
C PHE A 17 1.09 2.91 -6.70
N LEU A 18 1.13 3.01 -5.36
CA LEU A 18 0.01 2.66 -4.50
C LEU A 18 -1.22 3.52 -4.79
N ILE A 19 -1.03 4.84 -4.86
CA ILE A 19 -2.10 5.81 -5.17
C ILE A 19 -2.66 5.58 -6.57
N PHE A 20 -1.81 5.27 -7.54
CA PHE A 20 -2.25 4.96 -8.90
C PHE A 20 -3.11 3.69 -8.95
N ALA A 21 -2.70 2.63 -8.24
CA ALA A 21 -3.45 1.37 -8.18
C ALA A 21 -4.84 1.57 -7.55
N ILE A 22 -4.92 2.31 -6.44
CA ILE A 22 -6.20 2.67 -5.78
C ILE A 22 -7.06 3.54 -6.72
N GLY A 23 -6.44 4.55 -7.35
CA GLY A 23 -7.11 5.45 -8.28
C GLY A 23 -7.71 4.73 -9.48
N ILE A 24 -6.99 3.80 -10.10
CA ILE A 24 -7.50 2.97 -11.20
C ILE A 24 -8.65 2.08 -10.73
N SER A 25 -8.52 1.42 -9.59
CA SER A 25 -9.55 0.52 -9.06
C SER A 25 -10.91 1.24 -8.93
N HIS A 26 -10.91 2.41 -8.25
CA HIS A 26 -12.11 3.21 -8.10
C HIS A 26 -12.58 3.86 -9.42
N GLY A 27 -11.65 4.28 -10.28
CA GLY A 27 -11.97 4.88 -11.58
C GLY A 27 -12.70 3.87 -12.48
N VAL A 28 -12.16 2.66 -12.61
CA VAL A 28 -12.78 1.57 -13.38
C VAL A 28 -14.12 1.16 -12.78
N GLN A 29 -14.22 1.06 -11.46
CA GLN A 29 -15.48 0.75 -10.78
C GLN A 29 -16.57 1.77 -11.12
N LYS A 30 -16.24 3.06 -11.13
CA LYS A 30 -17.18 4.13 -11.49
C LYS A 30 -17.53 4.12 -12.96
N ILE A 31 -16.56 3.97 -13.85
CA ILE A 31 -16.82 3.91 -15.31
C ILE A 31 -17.73 2.72 -15.64
N ASN A 32 -17.46 1.54 -15.07
CA ASN A 32 -18.30 0.36 -15.27
C ASN A 32 -19.70 0.57 -14.70
N GLY A 33 -19.81 1.16 -13.51
CA GLY A 33 -21.11 1.53 -12.93
C GLY A 33 -21.92 2.46 -13.83
N ILE A 34 -21.28 3.50 -14.40
CA ILE A 34 -21.97 4.44 -15.29
C ILE A 34 -22.33 3.74 -16.60
N ALA A 35 -21.46 2.90 -17.15
CA ALA A 35 -21.78 2.14 -18.37
C ALA A 35 -22.96 1.19 -18.17
N LEU A 36 -23.09 0.57 -16.99
CA LEU A 36 -24.25 -0.25 -16.62
C LEU A 36 -25.53 0.60 -16.53
N GLN A 37 -25.51 1.70 -15.76
CA GLN A 37 -26.67 2.58 -15.60
C GLN A 37 -27.06 3.32 -16.90
N SER A 38 -26.11 3.60 -17.78
CA SER A 38 -26.35 4.17 -19.11
C SER A 38 -27.11 3.23 -20.04
N SER A 39 -27.17 1.94 -19.74
CA SER A 39 -27.98 0.99 -20.52
C SER A 39 -29.48 1.08 -20.22
N GLU A 40 -29.85 1.67 -19.07
CA GLU A 40 -31.23 1.79 -18.56
C GLU A 40 -31.68 3.26 -18.37
N ALA A 41 -30.88 4.23 -18.81
CA ALA A 41 -31.13 5.65 -18.61
C ALA A 41 -31.28 6.38 -19.95
N ASP A 42 -32.25 7.30 -20.00
CA ASP A 42 -32.59 8.04 -21.22
C ASP A 42 -31.53 9.08 -21.62
N ASN A 43 -30.74 9.57 -20.65
CA ASN A 43 -29.69 10.55 -20.89
C ASN A 43 -28.44 10.29 -20.03
N ALA A 44 -27.29 10.81 -20.50
CA ALA A 44 -26.00 10.64 -19.84
C ALA A 44 -25.98 11.21 -18.41
N LEU A 45 -26.68 12.33 -18.19
CA LEU A 45 -26.80 12.97 -16.88
C LEU A 45 -27.51 12.08 -15.85
N THR A 46 -28.60 11.41 -16.24
CA THR A 46 -29.35 10.51 -15.36
C THR A 46 -28.55 9.26 -15.06
N ALA A 47 -27.83 8.70 -16.04
CA ALA A 47 -26.92 7.58 -15.83
C ALA A 47 -25.80 7.93 -14.84
N ALA A 48 -25.17 9.10 -15.02
CA ALA A 48 -24.14 9.61 -14.11
C ALA A 48 -24.69 9.83 -12.70
N ARG A 49 -25.88 10.43 -12.56
CA ARG A 49 -26.53 10.69 -11.26
C ARG A 49 -26.92 9.41 -10.52
N ARG A 50 -27.50 8.42 -11.21
CA ARG A 50 -27.86 7.12 -10.62
C ARG A 50 -26.61 6.40 -10.11
N THR A 51 -25.57 6.36 -10.94
CA THR A 51 -24.30 5.72 -10.55
C THR A 51 -23.63 6.45 -9.41
N PHE A 52 -23.60 7.78 -9.45
CA PHE A 52 -23.05 8.58 -8.36
C PHE A 52 -23.76 8.22 -7.05
N ARG A 53 -25.09 8.22 -7.03
CA ARG A 53 -25.84 7.87 -5.80
C ARG A 53 -25.57 6.44 -5.31
N GLN A 54 -25.38 5.49 -6.22
CA GLN A 54 -25.09 4.09 -5.89
C GLN A 54 -23.65 3.87 -5.37
N LEU A 55 -22.66 4.52 -5.99
CA LEU A 55 -21.24 4.29 -5.71
C LEU A 55 -20.62 5.34 -4.78
N PHE A 56 -21.29 6.45 -4.52
CA PHE A 56 -20.74 7.52 -3.68
C PHE A 56 -20.53 7.05 -2.25
N LEU A 57 -21.55 6.46 -1.61
CA LEU A 57 -21.44 6.05 -0.21
C LEU A 57 -20.41 4.93 -0.01
N PRO A 58 -20.43 3.81 -0.78
CA PRO A 58 -19.39 2.78 -0.67
C PRO A 58 -17.98 3.31 -1.01
N GLY A 59 -17.86 4.13 -2.05
CA GLY A 59 -16.58 4.71 -2.45
C GLY A 59 -16.01 5.70 -1.43
N MET A 60 -16.86 6.52 -0.81
CA MET A 60 -16.45 7.45 0.23
C MET A 60 -15.99 6.73 1.49
N ILE A 61 -16.71 5.68 1.92
CA ILE A 61 -16.30 4.87 3.09
C ILE A 61 -14.95 4.20 2.83
N ALA A 62 -14.76 3.61 1.65
CA ALA A 62 -13.48 2.98 1.28
C ALA A 62 -12.32 3.99 1.34
N ILE A 63 -12.49 5.15 0.69
CA ILE A 63 -11.43 6.17 0.65
C ILE A 63 -11.15 6.78 2.04
N LEU A 64 -12.18 6.97 2.87
CA LEU A 64 -11.99 7.44 4.25
C LEU A 64 -11.26 6.40 5.10
N ALA A 65 -11.57 5.12 4.94
CA ALA A 65 -10.86 4.04 5.62
C ALA A 65 -9.37 4.02 5.22
N ASP A 66 -9.07 4.18 3.93
CA ASP A 66 -7.70 4.30 3.44
C ASP A 66 -7.00 5.53 4.03
N ALA A 67 -7.67 6.69 4.03
CA ALA A 67 -7.13 7.93 4.60
C ALA A 67 -6.80 7.77 6.09
N VAL A 68 -7.71 7.19 6.87
CA VAL A 68 -7.47 6.89 8.29
C VAL A 68 -6.29 5.93 8.44
N GLY A 69 -6.21 4.88 7.63
CA GLY A 69 -5.11 3.92 7.64
C GLY A 69 -3.75 4.56 7.34
N PHE A 70 -3.67 5.54 6.44
CA PHE A 70 -2.43 6.28 6.21
C PHE A 70 -2.12 7.28 7.33
N ILE A 71 -3.13 7.94 7.89
CA ILE A 71 -2.94 8.89 9.00
C ILE A 71 -2.40 8.17 10.24
N THR A 72 -2.85 6.94 10.53
CA THR A 72 -2.32 6.19 11.68
C THR A 72 -0.83 5.86 11.54
N LEU A 73 -0.29 5.76 10.32
CA LEU A 73 1.15 5.57 10.10
C LEU A 73 1.98 6.78 10.55
N LEU A 74 1.40 7.98 10.64
CA LEU A 74 2.11 9.18 11.12
C LEU A 74 2.52 9.07 12.60
N ILE A 75 1.83 8.21 13.36
CA ILE A 75 2.13 7.94 14.78
C ILE A 75 3.46 7.19 14.93
N ILE A 76 3.89 6.44 13.91
CA ILE A 76 5.14 5.69 13.94
C ILE A 76 6.31 6.66 13.87
N ASP A 77 7.29 6.51 14.78
CA ASP A 77 8.47 7.38 14.86
C ASP A 77 9.60 6.91 13.93
N ILE A 78 9.26 6.70 12.65
CA ILE A 78 10.20 6.37 11.58
C ILE A 78 10.01 7.40 10.48
N GLY A 79 11.01 8.24 10.25
CA GLY A 79 10.94 9.38 9.33
C GLY A 79 10.41 9.00 7.94
N VAL A 80 10.96 7.93 7.36
CA VAL A 80 10.58 7.40 6.05
C VAL A 80 9.09 7.02 5.97
N ILE A 81 8.55 6.37 7.02
CA ILE A 81 7.13 5.98 7.06
C ILE A 81 6.24 7.21 7.16
N ARG A 82 6.66 8.22 7.94
CA ARG A 82 5.91 9.48 8.07
C ARG A 82 5.85 10.25 6.75
N GLU A 83 6.97 10.33 6.02
CA GLU A 83 7.02 10.94 4.69
C GLU A 83 6.14 10.21 3.68
N LEU A 84 6.18 8.87 3.68
CA LEU A 84 5.32 8.00 2.87
C LEU A 84 3.84 8.23 3.19
N ALA A 85 3.48 8.32 4.47
CA ALA A 85 2.11 8.54 4.93
C ALA A 85 1.56 9.91 4.53
N ILE A 86 2.38 10.98 4.61
CA ILE A 86 2.00 12.32 4.12
C ILE A 86 1.74 12.26 2.61
N GLY A 87 2.66 11.64 1.86
CA GLY A 87 2.53 11.47 0.42
C GLY A 87 1.25 10.72 0.03
N ALA A 88 0.98 9.61 0.71
CA ALA A 88 -0.21 8.81 0.48
C ALA A 88 -1.50 9.58 0.83
N SER A 89 -1.52 10.32 1.94
CA SER A 89 -2.68 11.13 2.35
C SER A 89 -3.03 12.21 1.31
N ILE A 90 -2.01 12.89 0.75
CA ILE A 90 -2.21 13.84 -0.35
C ILE A 90 -2.75 13.11 -1.59
N GLY A 91 -2.18 11.95 -1.93
CA GLY A 91 -2.66 11.13 -3.04
C GLY A 91 -4.12 10.71 -2.88
N VAL A 92 -4.52 10.31 -1.68
CA VAL A 92 -5.91 9.97 -1.36
C VAL A 92 -6.83 11.19 -1.53
N ALA A 93 -6.42 12.38 -1.07
CA ALA A 93 -7.18 13.61 -1.30
C ALA A 93 -7.35 13.91 -2.80
N VAL A 94 -6.31 13.66 -3.61
CA VAL A 94 -6.39 13.76 -5.08
C VAL A 94 -7.35 12.72 -5.65
N ILE A 95 -7.37 11.48 -5.16
CA ILE A 95 -8.33 10.45 -5.58
C ILE A 95 -9.76 10.86 -5.25
N VAL A 96 -10.02 11.43 -4.06
CA VAL A 96 -11.34 11.99 -3.72
C VAL A 96 -11.74 13.02 -4.76
N PHE A 97 -10.90 14.02 -5.02
CA PHE A 97 -11.25 15.08 -5.96
C PHE A 97 -11.47 14.55 -7.39
N THR A 98 -10.56 13.71 -7.88
CA THR A 98 -10.58 13.21 -9.26
C THR A 98 -11.70 12.18 -9.48
N ASN A 99 -11.79 11.15 -8.65
CA ASN A 99 -12.73 10.05 -8.86
C ASN A 99 -14.13 10.36 -8.29
N LEU A 100 -14.27 11.10 -7.18
CA LEU A 100 -15.60 11.43 -6.65
C LEU A 100 -16.23 12.62 -7.36
N ILE A 101 -15.48 13.66 -7.69
CA ILE A 101 -16.05 14.90 -8.23
C ILE A 101 -15.82 14.99 -9.73
N LEU A 102 -14.56 14.99 -10.17
CA LEU A 102 -14.23 15.32 -11.55
C LEU A 102 -14.73 14.27 -12.55
N LEU A 103 -14.58 12.98 -12.24
CA LEU A 103 -14.93 11.89 -13.15
C LEU A 103 -16.44 11.82 -13.47
N PRO A 104 -17.37 11.83 -12.49
CA PRO A 104 -18.81 11.89 -12.78
C PRO A 104 -19.21 13.14 -13.54
N VAL A 105 -18.62 14.30 -13.20
CA VAL A 105 -18.88 15.57 -13.89
C VAL A 105 -18.41 15.49 -15.34
N ALA A 106 -17.19 15.05 -15.59
CA ALA A 106 -16.66 14.91 -16.95
C ALA A 106 -17.52 13.96 -17.81
N ILE A 107 -17.94 12.82 -17.24
CA ILE A 107 -18.82 11.87 -17.95
C ILE A 107 -20.22 12.44 -18.17
N SER A 108 -20.70 13.33 -17.31
CA SER A 108 -21.99 14.00 -17.54
C SER A 108 -21.99 14.89 -18.79
N TYR A 109 -20.83 15.46 -19.17
CA TYR A 109 -20.68 16.29 -20.38
C TYR A 109 -20.32 15.47 -21.62
N VAL A 110 -19.36 14.54 -21.51
CA VAL A 110 -18.85 13.77 -22.65
C VAL A 110 -19.78 12.60 -23.00
N GLY A 111 -20.53 12.10 -22.02
CA GLY A 111 -21.29 10.86 -22.13
C GLY A 111 -20.38 9.62 -22.24
N ILE A 112 -21.00 8.45 -22.38
CA ILE A 112 -20.29 7.19 -22.61
C ILE A 112 -20.52 6.72 -24.04
N SER A 113 -19.46 6.22 -24.67
CA SER A 113 -19.56 5.69 -26.03
C SER A 113 -20.58 4.54 -26.12
N LYS A 114 -21.39 4.51 -27.19
CA LYS A 114 -22.37 3.44 -27.43
C LYS A 114 -21.74 2.05 -27.45
N ARG A 115 -20.47 1.95 -27.89
CA ARG A 115 -19.67 0.72 -27.86
C ARG A 115 -19.40 0.23 -26.43
N ALA A 116 -19.06 1.14 -25.51
CA ALA A 116 -18.84 0.80 -24.11
C ALA A 116 -20.13 0.35 -23.42
N ILE A 117 -21.28 0.97 -23.73
CA ILE A 117 -22.58 0.55 -23.22
C ILE A 117 -22.95 -0.85 -23.72
N ALA A 118 -22.79 -1.10 -25.03
CA ALA A 118 -23.06 -2.41 -25.62
C ALA A 118 -22.16 -3.51 -25.04
N LYS A 119 -20.88 -3.20 -24.81
CA LYS A 119 -19.94 -4.11 -24.15
C LYS A 119 -20.34 -4.40 -22.70
N SER A 120 -20.65 -3.37 -21.92
CA SER A 120 -21.10 -3.50 -20.53
C SER A 120 -22.36 -4.36 -20.41
N LYS A 121 -23.35 -4.14 -21.27
CA LYS A 121 -24.58 -4.94 -21.34
C LYS A 121 -24.31 -6.40 -21.70
N LYS A 122 -23.39 -6.65 -22.65
CA LYS A 122 -22.99 -8.01 -23.02
C LYS A 122 -22.30 -8.70 -21.85
N ASP A 123 -21.37 -8.03 -21.18
CA ASP A 123 -20.63 -8.60 -20.05
C ASP A 123 -21.51 -8.85 -18.82
N ALA A 124 -22.52 -8.00 -18.56
CA ALA A 124 -23.50 -8.20 -17.49
C ALA A 124 -24.33 -9.48 -17.62
N HIS A 125 -24.61 -9.92 -18.86
CA HIS A 125 -25.37 -11.15 -19.14
C HIS A 125 -24.48 -12.34 -19.51
N ARG A 126 -23.15 -12.17 -19.54
CA ARG A 126 -22.23 -13.22 -19.97
C ARG A 126 -21.87 -14.10 -18.79
N GLU A 127 -22.47 -15.29 -18.71
CA GLU A 127 -21.99 -16.35 -17.82
C GLU A 127 -20.61 -16.83 -18.30
N HIS A 128 -19.57 -16.28 -17.71
CA HIS A 128 -18.21 -16.75 -17.94
C HIS A 128 -17.99 -18.07 -17.16
N PRO A 129 -17.58 -19.16 -17.82
CA PRO A 129 -17.45 -20.47 -17.19
C PRO A 129 -16.44 -20.46 -16.03
N PHE A 130 -15.42 -19.61 -16.09
CA PHE A 130 -14.46 -19.38 -15.00
C PHE A 130 -15.14 -18.75 -13.76
N TRP A 131 -15.91 -17.68 -13.93
CA TRP A 131 -16.62 -17.03 -12.82
C TRP A 131 -17.70 -17.94 -12.23
N ARG A 132 -18.35 -18.77 -13.05
CA ARG A 132 -19.30 -19.79 -12.61
C ARG A 132 -18.63 -20.96 -11.87
N LEU A 133 -17.38 -21.30 -12.21
CA LEU A 133 -16.59 -22.25 -11.44
C LEU A 133 -16.20 -21.64 -10.08
N LEU A 134 -15.76 -20.38 -10.08
CA LEU A 134 -15.37 -19.67 -8.86
C LEU A 134 -16.57 -19.50 -7.90
N SER A 135 -17.77 -19.23 -8.42
CA SER A 135 -18.97 -19.08 -7.59
C SER A 135 -19.38 -20.37 -6.86
N LYS A 136 -18.92 -21.55 -7.32
CA LYS A 136 -19.14 -22.81 -6.59
C LYS A 136 -18.41 -22.84 -5.25
N PHE A 137 -17.36 -22.05 -5.04
CA PHE A 137 -16.71 -21.91 -3.72
C PHE A 137 -17.64 -21.27 -2.68
N ALA A 138 -18.60 -20.46 -3.11
CA ALA A 138 -19.64 -19.88 -2.26
C ALA A 138 -20.88 -20.78 -2.10
N SER A 139 -20.89 -21.99 -2.66
CA SER A 139 -22.01 -22.92 -2.51
C SER A 139 -22.03 -23.54 -1.11
N PRO A 140 -23.21 -23.83 -0.54
CA PRO A 140 -23.33 -24.34 0.84
C PRO A 140 -22.60 -25.67 1.10
N LYS A 141 -22.25 -26.42 0.04
CA LYS A 141 -21.49 -27.68 0.15
C LYS A 141 -19.97 -27.46 0.20
N VAL A 142 -19.45 -26.43 -0.48
CA VAL A 142 -18.00 -26.17 -0.60
C VAL A 142 -17.55 -25.06 0.37
N ALA A 143 -18.44 -24.13 0.70
CA ALA A 143 -18.19 -23.05 1.66
C ALA A 143 -17.57 -23.53 2.99
N PRO A 144 -18.06 -24.58 3.68
CA PRO A 144 -17.44 -25.02 4.93
C PRO A 144 -16.00 -25.52 4.74
N VAL A 145 -15.69 -26.19 3.62
CA VAL A 145 -14.34 -26.65 3.30
C VAL A 145 -13.41 -25.45 3.03
N SER A 146 -13.89 -24.46 2.27
CA SER A 146 -13.14 -23.22 2.01
C SER A 146 -12.84 -22.45 3.30
N VAL A 147 -13.81 -22.34 4.20
CA VAL A 147 -13.64 -21.67 5.50
C VAL A 147 -12.66 -22.45 6.38
N LEU A 148 -12.74 -23.78 6.42
CA LEU A 148 -11.80 -24.60 7.16
C LEU A 148 -10.37 -24.43 6.64
N LEU A 149 -10.17 -24.44 5.33
CA LEU A 149 -8.88 -24.15 4.70
C LEU A 149 -8.35 -22.76 5.06
N ALA A 150 -9.22 -21.74 5.03
CA ALA A 150 -8.85 -20.39 5.43
C ALA A 150 -8.44 -20.32 6.91
N LEU A 151 -9.15 -21.02 7.80
CA LEU A 151 -8.80 -21.10 9.23
C LEU A 151 -7.48 -21.83 9.47
N ILE A 152 -7.21 -22.91 8.73
CA ILE A 152 -5.92 -23.62 8.80
C ILE A 152 -4.79 -22.71 8.31
N ALA A 153 -4.97 -22.02 7.19
CA ALA A 153 -3.99 -21.07 6.67
C ALA A 153 -3.74 -19.91 7.63
N PHE A 154 -4.80 -19.39 8.26
CA PHE A 154 -4.71 -18.35 9.28
C PHE A 154 -3.97 -18.84 10.53
N GLY A 155 -4.31 -20.03 11.04
CA GLY A 155 -3.63 -20.63 12.18
C GLY A 155 -2.15 -20.93 11.92
N GLY A 156 -1.84 -21.46 10.73
CA GLY A 156 -0.46 -21.67 10.29
C GLY A 156 0.32 -20.36 10.15
N GLY A 157 -0.30 -19.32 9.62
CA GLY A 157 0.28 -17.97 9.54
C GLY A 157 0.57 -17.36 10.91
N LEU A 158 -0.37 -17.48 11.85
CA LEU A 158 -0.17 -17.02 13.23
C LEU A 158 0.98 -17.77 13.91
N TRP A 159 1.03 -19.09 13.76
CA TRP A 159 2.11 -19.90 14.34
C TRP A 159 3.48 -19.51 13.77
N TYR A 160 3.57 -19.32 12.45
CA TYR A 160 4.82 -18.92 11.80
C TYR A 160 5.24 -17.49 12.16
N SER A 161 4.29 -16.56 12.33
CA SER A 161 4.58 -15.16 12.67
C SER A 161 5.30 -14.99 14.01
N GLN A 162 5.21 -15.95 14.93
CA GLN A 162 5.90 -15.90 16.22
C GLN A 162 7.43 -16.02 16.07
N ASN A 163 7.91 -16.60 14.97
CA ASN A 163 9.33 -16.79 14.70
C ASN A 163 9.86 -15.80 13.65
N LEU A 164 9.09 -14.75 13.33
CA LEU A 164 9.51 -13.74 12.37
C LEU A 164 10.65 -12.92 12.97
N LYS A 165 11.86 -13.07 12.42
CA LYS A 165 13.01 -12.27 12.82
C LYS A 165 12.87 -10.85 12.24
N ILE A 166 13.16 -9.83 13.04
CA ILE A 166 13.06 -8.42 12.67
C ILE A 166 14.48 -7.84 12.65
N GLY A 167 14.86 -7.18 11.55
CA GLY A 167 16.19 -6.62 11.32
C GLY A 167 16.78 -7.07 9.98
N ASP A 168 18.03 -6.66 9.70
CA ASP A 168 18.76 -7.07 8.51
C ASP A 168 19.28 -8.50 8.72
N LEU A 169 18.55 -9.48 8.18
CA LEU A 169 18.81 -10.90 8.40
C LEU A 169 19.92 -11.46 7.51
N ASP A 170 20.25 -10.74 6.44
CA ASP A 170 21.24 -11.14 5.44
C ASP A 170 22.56 -10.39 5.68
N GLN A 171 23.69 -11.06 5.41
CA GLN A 171 25.00 -10.42 5.51
C GLN A 171 25.20 -9.38 4.39
N GLY A 172 25.67 -8.19 4.76
CA GLY A 172 25.83 -7.06 3.84
C GLY A 172 24.60 -6.16 3.80
N ALA A 173 24.45 -5.39 2.71
CA ALA A 173 23.29 -4.53 2.52
C ALA A 173 22.13 -5.34 1.90
N PRO A 174 21.01 -5.54 2.62
CA PRO A 174 19.88 -6.35 2.13
C PRO A 174 19.12 -5.69 0.98
N GLU A 175 19.27 -4.37 0.78
CA GLU A 175 18.68 -3.67 -0.37
C GLU A 175 19.37 -4.04 -1.69
N LEU A 176 20.56 -4.63 -1.62
CA LEU A 176 21.33 -5.08 -2.78
C LEU A 176 21.17 -6.58 -3.01
N ARG A 177 21.39 -7.01 -4.26
CA ARG A 177 21.41 -8.43 -4.58
C ARG A 177 22.48 -9.16 -3.74
N PRO A 178 22.23 -10.40 -3.30
CA PRO A 178 23.20 -11.17 -2.50
C PRO A 178 24.56 -11.32 -3.19
N ASP A 179 24.58 -11.41 -4.52
CA ASP A 179 25.79 -11.58 -5.34
C ASP A 179 26.39 -10.24 -5.83
N SER A 180 25.89 -9.11 -5.34
CA SER A 180 26.41 -7.78 -5.68
C SER A 180 27.88 -7.65 -5.29
N ARG A 181 28.64 -6.82 -6.04
CA ARG A 181 30.04 -6.55 -5.74
C ARG A 181 30.21 -6.05 -4.30
N TYR A 182 29.34 -5.15 -3.84
CA TYR A 182 29.37 -4.63 -2.49
C TYR A 182 29.23 -5.74 -1.44
N ASN A 183 28.23 -6.63 -1.56
CA ASN A 183 28.04 -7.72 -0.60
C ASN A 183 29.18 -8.74 -0.63
N LYS A 184 29.77 -9.00 -1.81
CA LYS A 184 30.98 -9.84 -1.95
C LYS A 184 32.20 -9.20 -1.28
N ASP A 185 32.43 -7.91 -1.51
CA ASP A 185 33.54 -7.16 -0.95
C ASP A 185 33.37 -7.02 0.58
N ASN A 186 32.16 -6.77 1.08
CA ASN A 186 31.84 -6.72 2.50
C ASN A 186 32.08 -8.07 3.19
N ASN A 187 31.62 -9.17 2.58
CA ASN A 187 31.86 -10.51 3.10
C ASN A 187 33.36 -10.86 3.11
N PHE A 188 34.11 -10.46 2.06
CA PHE A 188 35.56 -10.61 2.05
C PHE A 188 36.23 -9.86 3.22
N ILE A 189 35.80 -8.62 3.51
CA ILE A 189 36.35 -7.85 4.63
C ILE A 189 36.02 -8.52 5.97
N ILE A 190 34.76 -8.87 6.22
CA ILE A 190 34.32 -9.51 7.48
C ILE A 190 35.02 -10.86 7.71
N SER A 191 35.24 -11.65 6.66
CA SER A 191 35.87 -12.97 6.78
C SER A 191 37.39 -12.94 6.93
N ASN A 192 38.07 -11.89 6.44
CA ASN A 192 39.53 -11.81 6.42
C ASN A 192 40.11 -10.82 7.43
N TYR A 193 39.31 -9.90 7.98
CA TYR A 193 39.76 -8.89 8.94
C TYR A 193 38.91 -8.95 10.21
N SER A 194 39.54 -8.93 11.38
CA SER A 194 38.87 -8.99 12.70
C SER A 194 38.13 -7.70 13.08
N THR A 195 38.28 -6.64 12.28
CA THR A 195 37.58 -5.38 12.45
C THR A 195 36.24 -5.49 11.74
N SER A 196 35.21 -5.98 12.45
CA SER A 196 33.83 -5.89 11.98
C SER A 196 33.49 -4.45 11.58
N SER A 197 32.75 -4.25 10.50
CA SER A 197 32.17 -2.94 10.17
C SER A 197 31.13 -2.49 11.20
N ASP A 198 30.52 -3.46 11.89
CA ASP A 198 29.49 -3.24 12.90
C ASP A 198 30.12 -3.31 14.29
N VAL A 199 30.71 -2.19 14.72
CA VAL A 199 31.26 -2.03 16.07
C VAL A 199 30.22 -1.35 16.96
N LEU A 200 29.97 -1.91 18.14
CA LEU A 200 29.15 -1.25 19.15
C LEU A 200 29.91 -0.01 19.67
N VAL A 201 29.43 1.17 19.32
CA VAL A 201 29.99 2.44 19.84
C VAL A 201 29.10 2.93 20.98
N VAL A 202 29.65 2.95 22.19
CA VAL A 202 28.98 3.53 23.37
C VAL A 202 29.37 5.01 23.48
N MET A 203 28.42 5.91 23.24
CA MET A 203 28.63 7.36 23.40
C MET A 203 28.11 7.83 24.75
N VAL A 204 29.00 8.31 25.61
CA VAL A 204 28.65 8.83 26.95
C VAL A 204 28.60 10.35 26.92
N LYS A 205 27.48 10.93 27.36
CA LYS A 205 27.29 12.39 27.44
C LYS A 205 27.63 12.90 28.85
N THR A 206 28.62 13.78 28.96
CA THR A 206 28.99 14.46 30.22
C THR A 206 28.65 15.95 30.19
N LYS A 207 28.68 16.60 31.35
CA LYS A 207 28.70 18.09 31.43
C LYS A 207 30.00 18.63 30.81
N ALA A 208 30.06 19.93 30.56
CA ALA A 208 31.27 20.60 30.09
C ALA A 208 32.46 20.25 31.00
N GLU A 209 33.59 19.88 30.40
CA GLU A 209 34.81 19.38 31.07
C GLU A 209 34.63 18.11 31.93
N GLY A 210 33.58 17.33 31.70
CA GLY A 210 33.32 16.07 32.43
C GLY A 210 34.00 14.82 31.87
N CYS A 211 34.53 14.87 30.64
CA CYS A 211 35.07 13.69 29.95
C CYS A 211 36.30 13.07 30.63
N SER A 212 37.12 13.89 31.30
CA SER A 212 38.35 13.45 31.98
C SER A 212 38.11 12.99 33.42
N ARG A 213 36.87 13.05 33.91
CA ARG A 213 36.56 12.63 35.27
C ARG A 213 36.58 11.11 35.34
N TYR A 214 37.27 10.58 36.37
CA TYR A 214 37.36 9.15 36.62
C TYR A 214 35.98 8.46 36.66
N GLU A 215 34.98 9.13 37.24
CA GLU A 215 33.60 8.65 37.31
C GLU A 215 32.96 8.40 35.93
N ALA A 216 33.37 9.14 34.91
CA ALA A 216 32.88 8.97 33.53
C ALA A 216 33.71 7.95 32.74
N MET A 217 35.00 7.76 33.08
CA MET A 217 35.90 6.85 32.37
C MET A 217 35.83 5.40 32.90
N ALA A 218 35.68 5.21 34.21
CA ALA A 218 35.66 3.88 34.83
C ALA A 218 34.60 2.90 34.27
N PRO A 219 33.40 3.35 33.84
CA PRO A 219 32.40 2.49 33.22
C PRO A 219 32.62 2.22 31.71
N ILE A 220 33.51 2.98 31.06
CA ILE A 220 33.80 2.86 29.62
C ILE A 220 34.97 1.89 29.38
N ASP A 221 35.90 1.81 30.36
CA ASP A 221 37.14 1.03 30.27
C ASP A 221 36.99 -0.45 30.70
N ASN A 222 35.84 -0.84 31.27
CA ASN A 222 35.50 -2.23 31.63
C ASN A 222 34.41 -2.79 30.71
#